data_AF-A0A973RLQ8-F1
#
_entry.id   AF-A0A973RLQ8-F1
#
_cell.length_a   1.000
_cell.length_b   1.000
_cell.length_c   1.000
_cell.angle_alpha   90.00
_cell.angle_beta   90.00
_cell.angle_gamma   90.00
#
_symmetry.space_group_name_H-M   'P 1'
#
loop_
_entity.id
_entity.type
_entity.pdbx_description
1 polymer ?
#
loop_
_entity_poly.entity_id
_entity_poly.type
_entity_poly.pdbx_seq_one_letter_code
_entity_poly.pdbx_strand_id
1 'polypeptide(L)' 'MGKRLKIASWNINSVRARMALVERLIVEQQPDILCLQETKVLDDIFPA' A
#
# COMPACT_ATOMS: atom_id res chain seq x y z
N MET A 1 16.64 -16.81 15.29
CA MET A 1 15.47 -15.95 15.64
C MET A 1 14.73 -15.67 14.34
N GLY A 2 13.45 -16.04 14.23
CA GLY A 2 12.68 -15.86 12.98
C GLY A 2 12.44 -14.38 12.69
N LYS A 3 12.38 -14.00 11.41
CA LYS A 3 12.00 -12.64 10.98
C LYS A 3 10.59 -12.33 11.50
N ARG A 4 10.38 -11.13 12.08
CA ARG A 4 9.04 -10.67 12.48
C ARG A 4 8.27 -10.20 11.24
N LEU A 5 7.07 -10.74 11.03
CA LEU A 5 6.16 -10.30 9.99
C LEU A 5 5.55 -8.93 10.33
N LYS A 6 5.62 -7.97 9.40
CA LYS A 6 5.02 -6.63 9.52
C LYS A 6 3.89 -6.48 8.50
N ILE A 7 2.67 -6.23 9.00
CA ILE A 7 1.48 -6.01 8.18
C ILE A 7 1.01 -4.58 8.39
N ALA A 8 0.71 -3.86 7.30
CA ALA A 8 0.13 -2.53 7.32
C ALA A 8 -1.23 -2.53 6.58
N SER A 9 -2.17 -1.72 7.07
CA SER A 9 -3.46 -1.51 6.41
C SER A 9 -3.74 -0.02 6.32
N TRP A 10 -4.19 0.44 5.15
CA TRP A 10 -4.44 1.86 4.90
C TRP A 10 -5.66 2.06 3.99
N ASN A 11 -6.67 2.76 4.51
CA ASN A 11 -7.71 3.37 3.68
C ASN A 11 -7.10 4.58 2.95
N ILE A 12 -6.83 4.41 1.67
CA ILE A 12 -6.05 5.37 0.88
C ILE A 12 -6.92 6.41 0.18
N ASN A 13 -8.24 6.22 0.12
CA ASN A 13 -9.18 7.17 -0.47
C ASN A 13 -8.73 7.64 -1.88
N SER A 14 -8.54 6.72 -2.83
CA SER A 14 -7.92 6.87 -4.15
C SER A 14 -6.41 6.65 -4.17
N VAL A 15 -5.99 5.47 -4.66
CA VAL A 15 -4.59 5.03 -4.76
C VAL A 15 -3.82 5.81 -5.83
N ARG A 16 -4.41 6.05 -7.00
CA ARG A 16 -3.74 6.75 -8.11
C ARG A 16 -3.35 8.18 -7.74
N ALA A 17 -4.17 8.85 -6.92
CA ALA A 17 -3.89 10.20 -6.43
C ALA A 17 -2.77 10.24 -5.35
N ARG A 18 -2.33 9.08 -4.84
CA ARG A 18 -1.43 8.96 -3.68
C ARG A 18 -0.27 8.00 -3.89
N MET A 19 0.08 7.68 -5.14
CA MET A 19 1.15 6.72 -5.46
C MET A 19 2.48 7.06 -4.78
N ALA A 20 2.91 8.32 -4.85
CA ALA A 20 4.13 8.76 -4.18
C ALA A 20 4.11 8.55 -2.65
N LEU A 21 2.94 8.61 -2.00
CA LEU A 21 2.81 8.32 -0.58
C LEU A 21 2.89 6.81 -0.29
N VAL A 22 2.35 5.97 -1.19
CA VAL A 22 2.49 4.50 -1.10
C VAL A 22 3.96 4.10 -1.21
N GLU A 23 4.66 4.64 -2.21
CA GLU A 23 6.10 4.39 -2.42
C GLU A 23 6.91 4.80 -1.19
N ARG A 24 6.65 6.00 -0.67
CA ARG A 24 7.29 6.50 0.56
C ARG A 24 7.03 5.57 1.75
N LEU A 25 5.78 5.14 1.93
CA LEU A 25 5.41 4.22 3.01
C LEU A 25 6.14 2.88 2.88
N ILE A 26 6.23 2.31 1.67
CA ILE A 26 6.94 1.05 1.43
C ILE A 26 8.42 1.20 1.81
N VAL A 27 9.06 2.29 1.38
CA VAL A 27 10.48 2.56 1.68
C VAL A 27 10.70 2.75 3.19
N GLU A 28 9.92 3.60 3.84
CA GLU A 28 10.12 3.95 5.25
C GLU A 28 9.69 2.83 6.20
N GLN A 29 8.60 2.12 5.88
CA GLN A 29 7.98 1.17 6.80
C GLN A 29 8.37 -0.27 6.51
N GLN A 30 8.79 -0.62 5.29
CA GLN A 30 9.16 -1.98 4.91
C GLN A 30 8.13 -3.04 5.37
N PRO A 31 6.81 -2.86 5.15
CA PRO A 31 5.83 -3.87 5.50
C PRO A 31 6.02 -5.11 4.61
N ASP A 32 5.89 -6.31 5.17
CA ASP A 32 5.86 -7.55 4.38
C ASP A 32 4.53 -7.67 3.61
N ILE A 33 3.44 -7.10 4.16
CA ILE A 33 2.12 -7.06 3.53
C ILE A 33 1.53 -5.66 3.72
N LEU A 34 1.08 -5.03 2.63
CA LEU A 34 0.33 -3.78 2.63
C LEU A 34 -1.08 -4.01 2.06
N CYS A 35 -2.09 -3.79 2.89
CA CYS A 35 -3.50 -3.84 2.48
C CYS A 35 -4.02 -2.42 2.24
N LEU A 36 -4.59 -2.16 1.05
CA LEU A 36 -5.21 -0.87 0.72
C LEU A 36 -6.73 -1.00 0.65
N GLN A 37 -7.44 0.00 1.17
CA GLN A 37 -8.90 0.12 1.07
C GLN A 37 -9.29 1.44 0.39
N GLU A 38 -10.51 1.50 -0.16
CA GLU A 38 -10.97 2.66 -0.94
C GLU A 38 -9.98 3.06 -2.04
N THR A 39 -9.53 2.10 -2.84
CA THR A 39 -8.56 2.35 -3.93
C THR A 39 -9.15 3.25 -5.03
N LYS A 40 -10.48 3.30 -5.17
CA LYS A 40 -11.25 4.16 -6.10
C LYS A 40 -10.73 4.07 -7.53
N VAL A 41 -10.47 2.84 -7.95
CA VAL A 41 -9.91 2.47 -9.24
C VAL A 41 -10.54 1.15 -9.68
N LEU A 42 -10.76 1.00 -10.97
CA LEU A 42 -11.16 -0.29 -11.56
C LEU A 42 -9.94 -1.21 -11.62
N ASP A 43 -10.16 -2.51 -11.62
CA ASP A 43 -9.07 -3.50 -11.56
C ASP A 43 -8.11 -3.38 -12.77
N ASP A 44 -8.63 -3.06 -13.95
CA ASP A 44 -7.88 -2.91 -15.21
C ASP A 44 -6.91 -1.71 -15.21
N ILE A 45 -7.14 -0.73 -14.34
CA ILE A 45 -6.32 0.47 -14.19
C ILE A 45 -5.71 0.57 -12.79
N PHE A 46 -5.69 -0.53 -12.02
CA PHE A 46 -4.95 -0.59 -10.77
C PHE A 46 -3.45 -0.41 -11.04
N PRO A 47 -2.71 0.35 -10.21
CA PRO A 47 -1.27 0.55 -10.40
C PRO A 47 -0.49 -0.78 -10.43
N ALA A 48 0.34 -0.96 -11.46
CA ALA A 48 1.19 -2.14 -11.66
C ALA A 48 2.53 -2.05 -10.93
#